data_AF-A0A260MAI3-F1
#
_entry.id   AF-A0A260MAI3-F1
#
_cell.length_a   1.000
_cell.length_b   1.000
_cell.length_c   1.000
_cell.angle_alpha   90.00
_cell.angle_beta   90.00
_cell.angle_gamma   90.00
#
_symmetry.space_group_name_H-M   'P 1'
#
loop_
_entity.id
_entity.type
_entity.pdbx_description
1 polymer ?
#
loop_
_entity_poly.entity_id
_entity_poly.type
_entity_poly.pdbx_seq_one_letter_code
_entity_poly.pdbx_strand_id
1 'polypeptide(L)'
;MRTWWPDGAKHGAAKARPEVGDIIGHDFKPWRVMEVRDSPLREGESTWHKPYMLHLRPAHLDTWRTAMDEDIHGRVVGMRWPILGEHYPVCVKCGDLTPCREIVATETAARSAENATRFETAGVCPACEEVVTHRQQSVTWQENVVAILGPAVTFHLRNKCFWGAYEYEQKWSREYPDRPLRFHCGGDLVNHGDGTYECSREGDCPGPTARHRLWSICSDCCVPRPRHCEPGPNATNRIQPQLLHPQESSDA
;
A
#
# COMPACT_ATOMS: atom_id res chain seq x y z
N MET A 1 1.52 6.19 -2.31
CA MET A 1 2.00 7.58 -2.46
C MET A 1 3.51 7.52 -2.65
N ARG A 2 4.08 8.28 -3.60
CA ARG A 2 5.54 8.41 -3.66
C ARG A 2 5.98 9.17 -2.42
N THR A 3 6.93 8.60 -1.67
CA THR A 3 7.57 9.31 -0.56
C THR A 3 8.26 10.55 -1.11
N TRP A 4 8.00 11.71 -0.50
CA TRP A 4 8.70 12.95 -0.84
C TRP A 4 10.22 12.76 -0.70
N TRP A 5 10.99 13.39 -1.60
CA TRP A 5 12.44 13.34 -1.60
C TRP A 5 13.01 14.72 -1.93
N PRO A 6 13.95 15.26 -1.13
CA PRO A 6 14.52 16.57 -1.40
C PRO A 6 15.55 16.49 -2.55
N ASP A 7 15.55 17.48 -3.45
CA ASP A 7 16.40 17.54 -4.65
C ASP A 7 17.91 17.55 -4.31
N GLY A 8 18.27 18.08 -3.14
CA GLY A 8 19.65 18.09 -2.64
C GLY A 8 20.15 16.76 -2.09
N ALA A 9 19.27 15.77 -1.90
CA ALA A 9 19.66 14.46 -1.40
C ALA A 9 19.86 13.47 -2.55
N LYS A 10 21.03 12.84 -2.61
CA LYS A 10 21.27 11.73 -3.54
C LYS A 10 20.47 10.51 -3.07
N HIS A 11 19.60 9.95 -3.91
CA HIS A 11 18.81 8.75 -3.57
C HIS A 11 19.66 7.57 -3.08
N GLY A 12 20.88 7.39 -3.63
CA GLY A 12 21.82 6.35 -3.20
C GLY A 12 22.55 6.65 -1.89
N ALA A 13 22.50 7.90 -1.39
CA ALA A 13 23.12 8.31 -0.12
C ALA A 13 22.17 8.17 1.08
N ALA A 14 20.96 7.65 0.86
CA ALA A 14 20.00 7.44 1.93
C ALA A 14 20.52 6.45 2.98
N LYS A 15 20.55 6.86 4.25
CA LYS A 15 21.00 5.98 5.34
C LYS A 15 19.81 5.43 6.10
N ALA A 16 19.82 4.13 6.40
CA ALA A 16 18.87 3.53 7.32
C ALA A 16 19.09 4.00 8.78
N ARG A 17 20.32 4.40 9.09
CA ARG A 17 20.73 4.98 10.38
C ARG A 17 21.74 6.10 10.10
N PRO A 18 21.38 7.38 10.30
CA PRO A 18 22.30 8.48 10.09
C PRO A 18 23.34 8.55 11.21
N GLU A 19 24.40 9.30 11.00
CA GLU A 19 25.45 9.55 11.99
C GLU A 19 25.24 10.91 12.67
N VAL A 20 25.82 11.07 13.86
CA VAL A 20 25.83 12.37 14.54
C VAL A 20 26.57 13.39 13.66
N GLY A 21 25.95 14.55 13.46
CA GLY A 21 26.43 15.60 12.56
C GLY A 21 25.84 15.55 11.15
N ASP A 22 25.26 14.43 10.71
CA ASP A 22 24.57 14.36 9.42
C ASP A 22 23.42 15.39 9.39
N ILE A 23 23.20 16.01 8.22
CA ILE A 23 22.00 16.79 7.94
C ILE A 23 21.04 15.90 7.16
N ILE A 24 19.81 15.77 7.64
CA ILE A 24 18.78 14.92 7.06
C ILE A 24 17.56 15.74 6.65
N GLY A 25 16.88 15.32 5.58
CA GLY A 25 15.57 15.87 5.22
C GLY A 25 14.44 15.17 5.97
N HIS A 26 13.64 15.92 6.72
CA HIS A 26 12.45 15.40 7.39
C HIS A 26 11.33 16.46 7.44
N ASP A 27 10.12 16.07 7.05
CA ASP A 27 8.95 16.96 6.94
C ASP A 27 9.24 18.28 6.21
N PHE A 28 9.89 18.19 5.04
CA PHE A 28 10.29 19.34 4.23
C PHE A 28 11.30 20.30 4.88
N LYS A 29 11.86 19.95 6.04
CA LYS A 29 12.87 20.77 6.74
C LYS A 29 14.22 20.04 6.86
N PRO A 30 15.33 20.79 6.92
CA PRO A 30 16.64 20.24 7.21
C PRO A 30 16.86 20.10 8.71
N TRP A 31 17.31 18.92 9.13
CA TRP A 31 17.57 18.60 10.54
C TRP A 31 19.00 18.09 10.71
N ARG A 32 19.72 18.62 11.69
CA ARG A 32 21.02 18.11 12.10
C ARG A 32 20.83 17.01 13.15
N VAL A 33 21.51 15.89 12.96
CA VAL A 33 21.49 14.77 13.90
C VAL A 33 22.41 15.09 15.07
N MET A 34 21.84 15.17 16.27
CA MET A 34 22.57 15.49 17.50
C MET A 34 22.96 14.24 18.28
N GLU A 35 22.08 13.23 18.30
CA GLU A 35 22.31 11.98 19.01
C GLU A 35 21.64 10.82 18.27
N VAL A 36 22.31 9.67 18.25
CA VAL A 36 21.77 8.40 17.76
C VAL A 36 22.09 7.32 18.78
N ARG A 37 21.09 6.79 19.47
CA ARG A 37 21.26 5.74 20.49
C ARG A 37 20.40 4.53 20.18
N ASP A 38 20.88 3.35 20.55
CA ASP A 38 20.09 2.14 20.39
C ASP A 38 18.85 2.17 21.27
N SER A 39 17.73 1.70 20.73
CA SER A 39 16.52 1.43 21.50
C SER A 39 16.43 -0.07 21.71
N PRO A 40 15.97 -0.55 22.88
CA PRO A 40 15.59 -1.95 23.00
C PRO A 40 14.47 -2.28 22.02
N LEU A 41 14.45 -3.54 21.57
CA LEU A 41 13.33 -4.14 20.85
C LEU A 41 12.13 -4.27 21.79
N ARG A 42 10.95 -3.97 21.27
CA ARG A 42 9.69 -4.24 21.98
C ARG A 42 9.17 -5.62 21.60
N GLU A 43 8.32 -6.18 22.45
CA GLU A 43 7.65 -7.46 22.18
C GLU A 43 6.89 -7.40 20.84
N GLY A 44 7.04 -8.45 20.02
CA GLY A 44 6.45 -8.53 18.68
C GLY A 44 7.20 -7.76 17.58
N GLU A 45 8.28 -7.04 17.89
CA GLU A 45 9.08 -6.37 16.88
C GLU A 45 10.10 -7.29 16.21
N SER A 46 10.32 -7.05 14.92
CA SER A 46 11.29 -7.80 14.13
C SER A 46 12.74 -7.40 14.45
N THR A 47 13.63 -8.38 14.47
CA THR A 47 15.09 -8.18 14.58
C THR A 47 15.74 -7.66 13.29
N TRP A 48 15.03 -7.68 12.15
CA TRP A 48 15.56 -7.25 10.85
C TRP A 48 15.86 -5.74 10.80
N HIS A 49 15.10 -4.92 11.55
CA HIS A 49 15.30 -3.48 11.65
C HIS A 49 15.49 -3.08 13.11
N LYS A 50 16.75 -2.95 13.54
CA LYS A 50 17.06 -2.55 14.91
C LYS A 50 16.53 -1.12 15.19
N PRO A 51 15.64 -0.95 16.18
CA PRO A 51 15.10 0.34 16.52
C PRO A 51 16.17 1.23 17.16
N TYR A 52 16.08 2.53 16.96
CA TYR A 52 16.98 3.50 17.58
C TYR A 52 16.24 4.79 17.92
N MET A 53 16.80 5.55 18.85
CA MET A 53 16.32 6.89 19.17
C MET A 53 17.18 7.91 18.43
N LEU A 54 16.52 8.90 17.84
CA LEU A 54 17.13 10.07 17.23
C LEU A 54 16.82 11.29 18.06
N HIS A 55 17.83 12.15 18.23
CA HIS A 55 17.68 13.54 18.64
C HIS A 55 18.10 14.41 17.46
N LEU A 56 17.17 15.24 16.99
CA LEU A 56 17.36 16.10 15.85
C LEU A 56 17.16 17.56 16.25
N ARG A 57 17.94 18.43 15.62
CA ARG A 57 17.89 19.88 15.77
C ARG A 57 17.65 20.54 14.42
N PRO A 58 16.87 21.63 14.31
CA PRO A 58 16.78 22.36 13.06
C PRO A 58 18.17 22.79 12.57
N ALA A 59 18.52 22.47 11.32
CA ALA A 59 19.90 22.61 10.83
C ALA A 59 20.41 24.07 10.75
N HIS A 60 19.49 25.05 10.80
CA HIS A 60 19.80 26.48 10.78
C HIS A 60 20.09 27.07 12.17
N LEU A 61 19.86 26.30 13.25
CA LEU A 61 20.13 26.73 14.62
C LEU A 61 21.52 26.26 15.05
N ASP A 62 22.48 27.18 15.14
CA ASP A 62 23.86 26.89 15.54
C ASP A 62 24.14 27.10 17.04
N THR A 63 23.18 27.58 17.83
CA THR A 63 23.41 27.92 19.25
C THR A 63 22.66 27.02 20.23
N TRP A 64 23.35 26.66 21.32
CA TRP A 64 22.86 25.74 22.35
C TRP A 64 21.74 26.32 23.24
N ARG A 65 21.60 27.64 23.35
CA ARG A 65 20.64 28.29 24.27
C ARG A 65 19.23 28.46 23.69
N THR A 66 19.09 28.47 22.38
CA THR A 66 17.83 28.79 21.68
C THR A 66 17.17 27.57 21.04
N ALA A 67 17.81 26.40 21.10
CA ALA A 67 17.45 25.25 20.28
C ALA A 67 16.71 24.12 21.01
N MET A 68 16.68 24.09 22.35
CA MET A 68 16.08 22.96 23.06
C MET A 68 14.56 22.85 22.85
N ASP A 69 13.86 23.97 22.63
CA ASP A 69 12.40 23.97 22.44
C ASP A 69 11.98 23.46 21.05
N GLU A 70 12.89 23.45 20.07
CA GLU A 70 12.62 23.00 18.70
C GLU A 70 13.23 21.63 18.38
N ASP A 71 14.00 21.07 19.31
CA ASP A 71 14.60 19.76 19.15
C ASP A 71 13.51 18.67 19.14
N ILE A 72 13.62 17.73 18.21
CA ILE A 72 12.72 16.58 18.14
C ILE A 72 13.44 15.30 18.55
N HIS A 73 12.78 14.51 19.39
CA HIS A 73 13.25 13.22 19.86
C HIS A 73 12.27 12.14 19.43
N GLY A 74 12.76 11.09 18.78
CA GLY A 74 11.89 10.07 18.21
C GLY A 74 12.51 8.69 18.22
N ARG A 75 11.68 7.67 18.47
CA ARG A 75 12.03 6.28 18.22
C ARG A 75 11.74 5.95 16.76
N VAL A 76 12.70 5.33 16.08
CA VAL A 76 12.65 5.10 14.64
C VAL A 76 12.92 3.63 14.34
N VAL A 77 12.12 3.07 13.43
CA VAL A 77 12.21 1.68 12.95
C VAL A 77 12.00 1.66 11.45
N GLY A 78 12.91 1.02 10.70
CA GLY A 78 12.72 0.75 9.27
C GLY A 78 12.67 1.98 8.36
N MET A 79 13.08 3.16 8.84
CA MET A 79 13.09 4.39 8.04
C MET A 79 14.41 4.57 7.29
N ARG A 80 14.34 5.14 6.08
CA ARG A 80 15.52 5.62 5.34
C ARG A 80 15.52 7.14 5.32
N TRP A 81 16.64 7.73 5.68
CA TRP A 81 16.80 9.18 5.78
C TRP A 81 17.52 9.71 4.54
N PRO A 82 16.94 10.72 3.86
CA PRO A 82 17.66 11.44 2.82
C PRO A 82 18.76 12.28 3.47
N ILE A 83 20.02 11.96 3.19
CA ILE A 83 21.18 12.71 3.67
C ILE A 83 21.42 13.90 2.74
N LEU A 84 21.51 15.09 3.34
CA LEU A 84 21.78 16.36 2.68
C LEU A 84 23.26 16.71 2.83
N GLY A 85 23.81 17.41 1.83
CA GLY A 85 25.10 18.06 1.98
C GLY A 85 25.01 19.29 2.90
N GLU A 86 26.13 19.95 3.15
CA GLU A 86 26.17 21.21 3.90
C GLU A 86 25.37 22.33 3.20
N HIS A 87 25.38 22.30 1.86
CA HIS A 87 24.62 23.21 1.02
C HIS A 87 23.45 22.47 0.39
N TYR A 88 22.23 22.88 0.72
CA TYR A 88 21.00 22.27 0.21
C TYR A 88 20.04 23.35 -0.32
N PRO A 89 19.26 23.02 -1.38
CA PRO A 89 18.31 23.96 -1.94
C PRO A 89 17.10 24.10 -1.01
N VAL A 90 16.72 25.35 -0.76
CA VAL A 90 15.48 25.69 -0.06
C VAL A 90 14.63 26.61 -0.93
N CYS A 91 13.32 26.52 -0.76
CA CYS A 91 12.37 27.42 -1.37
C CYS A 91 12.50 28.81 -0.75
N VAL A 92 12.72 29.82 -1.60
CA VAL A 92 12.83 31.23 -1.16
C VAL A 92 11.57 31.74 -0.46
N LYS A 93 10.39 31.18 -0.78
CA LYS A 93 9.09 31.62 -0.23
C LYS A 93 8.84 31.12 1.18
N CYS A 94 9.08 29.83 1.45
CA CYS A 94 8.71 29.19 2.72
C CYS A 94 9.88 28.60 3.52
N GLY A 95 11.10 28.60 2.95
CA GLY A 95 12.29 28.02 3.59
C GLY A 95 12.27 26.50 3.73
N ASP A 96 11.34 25.80 3.09
CA ASP A 96 11.33 24.34 3.00
C ASP A 96 12.39 23.86 2.01
N LEU A 97 12.89 22.64 2.21
CA LEU A 97 13.68 21.92 1.22
C LEU A 97 12.88 21.74 -0.08
N THR A 98 13.55 21.90 -1.22
CA THR A 98 12.93 21.70 -2.55
C THR A 98 12.80 20.20 -2.86
N PRO A 99 11.68 19.72 -3.44
CA PRO A 99 10.44 20.46 -3.68
C PRO A 99 9.71 20.74 -2.37
N CYS A 100 9.25 22.00 -2.19
CA CYS A 100 8.61 22.42 -0.95
C CYS A 100 7.19 21.83 -0.80
N ARG A 101 6.65 21.94 0.42
CA ARG A 101 5.35 21.38 0.77
C ARG A 101 4.22 21.89 -0.12
N GLU A 102 4.25 23.17 -0.48
CA GLU A 102 3.24 23.80 -1.35
C GLU A 102 3.25 23.21 -2.77
N ILE A 103 4.43 23.01 -3.36
CA ILE A 103 4.58 22.39 -4.68
C ILE A 103 4.06 20.96 -4.63
N VAL A 104 4.50 20.16 -3.65
CA VAL A 104 4.08 18.76 -3.51
C VAL A 104 2.58 18.65 -3.25
N ALA A 105 2.00 19.55 -2.45
CA ALA A 105 0.56 19.61 -2.22
C ALA A 105 -0.19 19.93 -3.52
N THR A 106 0.28 20.91 -4.30
CA THR A 106 -0.31 21.30 -5.58
C THR A 106 -0.26 20.15 -6.59
N GLU A 107 0.89 19.51 -6.76
CA GLU A 107 1.04 18.34 -7.64
C GLU A 107 0.17 17.16 -7.19
N THR A 108 0.06 16.96 -5.87
CA THR A 108 -0.78 15.90 -5.32
C THR A 108 -2.26 16.21 -5.54
N ALA A 109 -2.68 17.46 -5.38
CA ALA A 109 -4.03 17.92 -5.66
C ALA A 109 -4.37 17.77 -7.16
N ALA A 110 -3.49 18.24 -8.06
CA ALA A 110 -3.66 18.13 -9.50
C ALA A 110 -3.79 16.66 -9.94
N ARG A 111 -2.88 15.79 -9.49
CA ARG A 111 -2.95 14.35 -9.77
C ARG A 111 -4.20 13.70 -9.17
N SER A 112 -4.67 14.17 -8.01
CA SER A 112 -5.89 13.65 -7.40
C SER A 112 -7.12 14.07 -8.19
N ALA A 113 -7.16 15.31 -8.69
CA ALA A 113 -8.21 15.81 -9.58
C ALA A 113 -8.21 15.05 -10.92
N GLU A 114 -7.07 14.90 -11.59
CA GLU A 114 -6.95 14.09 -12.80
C GLU A 114 -7.44 12.66 -12.57
N ASN A 115 -7.00 12.03 -11.47
CA ASN A 115 -7.49 10.70 -11.12
C ASN A 115 -9.00 10.67 -10.89
N ALA A 116 -9.61 11.70 -10.30
CA ALA A 116 -11.05 11.78 -10.09
C ALA A 116 -11.81 11.93 -11.41
N THR A 117 -11.32 12.74 -12.35
CA THR A 117 -11.98 12.94 -13.67
C THR A 117 -12.15 11.63 -14.45
N ARG A 118 -11.24 10.66 -14.27
CA ARG A 118 -11.34 9.32 -14.87
C ARG A 118 -12.58 8.54 -14.44
N PHE A 119 -13.17 8.88 -13.29
CA PHE A 119 -14.37 8.24 -12.75
C PHE A 119 -15.66 8.99 -13.08
N GLU A 120 -15.58 10.14 -13.76
CA GLU A 120 -16.75 10.97 -14.06
C GLU A 120 -17.45 10.57 -15.37
N THR A 121 -16.78 9.76 -16.22
CA THR A 121 -17.32 9.35 -17.52
C THR A 121 -17.97 7.98 -17.45
N ALA A 122 -19.28 7.92 -17.70
CA ALA A 122 -20.04 6.67 -17.67
C ALA A 122 -19.56 5.68 -18.74
N GLY A 123 -19.40 4.40 -18.37
CA GLY A 123 -19.06 3.32 -19.29
C GLY A 123 -17.61 3.32 -19.80
N VAL A 124 -16.74 4.20 -19.28
CA VAL A 124 -15.30 4.20 -19.58
C VAL A 124 -14.55 3.59 -18.40
N CYS A 125 -13.59 2.69 -18.68
CA CYS A 125 -12.82 2.05 -17.62
C CYS A 125 -11.75 3.01 -17.05
N PRO A 126 -11.79 3.37 -15.75
CA PRO A 126 -10.86 4.35 -15.19
C PRO A 126 -9.39 3.92 -15.20
N ALA A 127 -9.12 2.61 -15.30
CA ALA A 127 -7.75 2.08 -15.31
C ALA A 127 -7.03 2.23 -16.66
N CYS A 128 -7.77 2.26 -17.76
CA CYS A 128 -7.21 2.26 -19.11
C CYS A 128 -7.80 3.33 -20.04
N GLU A 129 -8.82 4.03 -19.57
CA GLU A 129 -9.49 5.14 -20.27
C GLU A 129 -10.15 4.72 -21.60
N GLU A 130 -10.41 3.42 -21.80
CA GLU A 130 -11.12 2.87 -22.95
C GLU A 130 -12.59 2.57 -22.60
N VAL A 131 -13.49 2.70 -23.58
CA VAL A 131 -14.92 2.36 -23.43
C VAL A 131 -15.09 0.87 -23.12
N VAL A 132 -15.98 0.55 -22.18
CA VAL A 132 -16.38 -0.81 -21.83
C VAL A 132 -17.59 -1.20 -22.68
N THR A 133 -17.42 -2.20 -23.53
CA THR A 133 -18.48 -2.72 -24.40
C THR A 133 -19.13 -3.97 -23.80
N HIS A 134 -20.36 -4.27 -24.19
CA HIS A 134 -21.12 -5.43 -23.70
C HIS A 134 -20.43 -6.80 -23.95
N ARG A 135 -19.50 -6.88 -24.91
CA ARG A 135 -18.79 -8.12 -25.26
C ARG A 135 -17.58 -8.39 -24.36
N GLN A 136 -17.17 -7.41 -23.56
CA GLN A 136 -15.98 -7.49 -22.73
C GLN A 136 -16.37 -7.87 -21.30
N GLN A 137 -15.59 -8.77 -20.70
CA GLN A 137 -15.73 -9.04 -19.26
C GLN A 137 -15.48 -7.76 -18.47
N SER A 138 -16.44 -7.43 -17.62
CA SER A 138 -16.44 -6.19 -16.86
C SER A 138 -17.10 -6.36 -15.50
N VAL A 139 -16.79 -5.43 -14.61
CA VAL A 139 -17.39 -5.32 -13.28
C VAL A 139 -17.88 -3.90 -13.09
N THR A 140 -19.11 -3.76 -12.60
CA THR A 140 -19.73 -2.45 -12.36
C THR A 140 -20.15 -2.31 -10.90
N TRP A 141 -19.79 -1.19 -10.30
CA TRP A 141 -20.29 -0.70 -9.02
C TRP A 141 -21.27 0.44 -9.28
N GLN A 142 -22.43 0.40 -8.63
CA GLN A 142 -23.46 1.43 -8.81
C GLN A 142 -23.06 2.73 -8.11
N GLU A 143 -22.38 2.63 -6.97
CA GLU A 143 -21.89 3.75 -6.19
C GLU A 143 -20.46 4.11 -6.61
N ASN A 144 -20.25 5.39 -6.88
CA ASN A 144 -18.96 5.94 -7.23
C ASN A 144 -18.29 6.57 -6.00
N VAL A 145 -17.36 5.86 -5.36
CA VAL A 145 -16.71 6.35 -4.13
C VAL A 145 -15.56 7.33 -4.39
N VAL A 146 -15.18 7.54 -5.65
CA VAL A 146 -14.15 8.52 -6.02
C VAL A 146 -14.80 9.84 -6.46
N ALA A 147 -15.84 9.76 -7.29
CA ALA A 147 -16.68 10.89 -7.68
C ALA A 147 -18.11 10.63 -7.16
N ILE A 148 -18.43 11.08 -5.94
CA ILE A 148 -19.66 10.73 -5.20
C ILE A 148 -20.95 11.02 -6.00
N LEU A 149 -20.96 12.09 -6.80
CA LEU A 149 -22.09 12.47 -7.65
C LEU A 149 -21.93 12.00 -9.12
N GLY A 150 -20.88 11.21 -9.38
CA GLY A 150 -20.56 10.66 -10.68
C GLY A 150 -21.40 9.44 -11.03
N PRO A 151 -21.29 8.96 -12.27
CA PRO A 151 -22.01 7.77 -12.73
C PRO A 151 -21.46 6.49 -12.09
N ALA A 152 -22.17 5.39 -12.27
CA ALA A 152 -21.69 4.05 -11.93
C ALA A 152 -20.33 3.77 -12.59
N VAL A 153 -19.45 3.09 -11.85
CA VAL A 153 -18.07 2.85 -12.27
C VAL A 153 -17.94 1.44 -12.81
N THR A 154 -17.47 1.33 -14.05
CA THR A 154 -17.25 0.03 -14.72
C THR A 154 -15.78 -0.14 -15.05
N PHE A 155 -15.20 -1.30 -14.70
CA PHE A 155 -13.85 -1.68 -15.12
C PHE A 155 -13.88 -2.87 -16.07
N HIS A 156 -12.97 -2.92 -17.03
CA HIS A 156 -12.64 -4.18 -17.71
C HIS A 156 -11.98 -5.15 -16.73
N LEU A 157 -12.14 -6.46 -16.98
CA LEU A 157 -11.48 -7.53 -16.21
C LEU A 157 -10.24 -8.13 -16.91
N ARG A 158 -9.65 -7.44 -17.89
CA ARG A 158 -8.36 -7.82 -18.48
C ARG A 158 -7.19 -7.53 -17.53
N ASN A 159 -6.08 -8.24 -17.68
CA ASN A 159 -4.90 -8.14 -16.81
C ASN A 159 -4.46 -6.71 -16.44
N LYS A 160 -4.44 -5.77 -17.41
CA LYS A 160 -4.03 -4.38 -17.13
C LYS A 160 -5.04 -3.57 -16.33
N CYS A 161 -6.32 -3.94 -16.35
CA CYS A 161 -7.41 -3.21 -15.68
C CYS A 161 -7.82 -3.83 -14.34
N PHE A 162 -7.54 -5.12 -14.16
CA PHE A 162 -7.91 -5.89 -12.96
C PHE A 162 -7.40 -5.22 -11.68
N TRP A 163 -6.14 -4.78 -11.65
CA TRP A 163 -5.57 -4.12 -10.48
C TRP A 163 -6.28 -2.81 -10.12
N GLY A 164 -6.69 -2.02 -11.13
CA GLY A 164 -7.49 -0.82 -10.89
C GLY A 164 -8.86 -1.14 -10.31
N ALA A 165 -9.54 -2.17 -10.81
CA ALA A 165 -10.81 -2.64 -10.28
C ALA A 165 -10.67 -3.13 -8.82
N TYR A 166 -9.60 -3.87 -8.54
CA TYR A 166 -9.28 -4.37 -7.20
C TYR A 166 -8.98 -3.23 -6.20
N GLU A 167 -8.16 -2.26 -6.58
CA GLU A 167 -7.89 -1.08 -5.74
C GLU A 167 -9.15 -0.24 -5.50
N TYR A 168 -10.02 -0.14 -6.50
CA TYR A 168 -11.31 0.51 -6.37
C TYR A 168 -12.21 -0.21 -5.37
N GLU A 169 -12.31 -1.54 -5.44
CA GLU A 169 -13.09 -2.33 -4.49
C GLU A 169 -12.62 -2.14 -3.05
N GLN A 170 -11.31 -2.06 -2.80
CA GLN A 170 -10.80 -1.79 -1.44
C GLN A 170 -11.22 -0.42 -0.90
N LYS A 171 -11.38 0.59 -1.76
CA LYS A 171 -11.90 1.90 -1.35
C LYS A 171 -13.40 1.79 -1.10
N TRP A 172 -14.11 1.15 -2.03
CA TRP A 172 -15.54 0.94 -1.96
C TRP A 172 -15.95 0.16 -0.70
N SER A 173 -15.19 -0.87 -0.32
CA SER A 173 -15.45 -1.66 0.89
C SER A 173 -15.24 -0.90 2.20
N ARG A 174 -14.47 0.18 2.20
CA ARG A 174 -14.31 1.03 3.39
C ARG A 174 -15.54 1.89 3.62
N GLU A 175 -16.14 2.38 2.54
CA GLU A 175 -17.38 3.17 2.59
C GLU A 175 -18.62 2.27 2.80
N TYR A 176 -18.58 1.06 2.25
CA TYR A 176 -19.69 0.09 2.31
C TYR A 176 -19.23 -1.27 2.85
N PRO A 177 -18.92 -1.36 4.16
CA PRO A 177 -18.33 -2.57 4.75
C PRO A 177 -19.26 -3.79 4.76
N ASP A 178 -20.59 -3.57 4.73
CA ASP A 178 -21.60 -4.63 4.79
C ASP A 178 -21.94 -5.22 3.42
N ARG A 179 -21.33 -4.71 2.35
CA ARG A 179 -21.62 -5.16 0.99
C ARG A 179 -20.70 -6.32 0.59
N PRO A 180 -21.21 -7.28 -0.21
CA PRO A 180 -20.39 -8.39 -0.68
C PRO A 180 -19.28 -7.87 -1.58
N LEU A 181 -18.08 -8.33 -1.30
CA LEU A 181 -16.89 -8.08 -2.11
C LEU A 181 -16.87 -9.07 -3.28
N ARG A 182 -16.21 -8.72 -4.38
CA ARG A 182 -16.08 -9.55 -5.58
C ARG A 182 -14.66 -10.07 -5.78
N PHE A 183 -13.65 -9.30 -5.40
CA PHE A 183 -12.24 -9.64 -5.59
C PHE A 183 -11.47 -9.86 -4.29
N HIS A 184 -12.07 -9.56 -3.14
CA HIS A 184 -11.44 -9.74 -1.84
C HIS A 184 -12.28 -10.57 -0.89
N CYS A 185 -11.65 -11.45 -0.14
CA CYS A 185 -12.26 -12.15 0.97
C CYS A 185 -11.33 -12.03 2.18
N GLY A 186 -11.86 -11.50 3.30
CA GLY A 186 -11.10 -11.43 4.55
C GLY A 186 -10.90 -12.79 5.23
N GLY A 187 -11.46 -13.86 4.67
CA GLY A 187 -11.29 -15.23 5.14
C GLY A 187 -10.00 -15.87 4.66
N ASP A 188 -9.74 -17.05 5.21
CA ASP A 188 -8.64 -17.94 4.84
C ASP A 188 -9.23 -19.02 3.93
N LEU A 189 -8.69 -19.16 2.72
CA LEU A 189 -9.11 -20.18 1.76
C LEU A 189 -8.18 -21.37 1.80
N VAL A 190 -8.77 -22.56 1.92
CA VAL A 190 -8.11 -23.84 1.68
C VAL A 190 -8.65 -24.40 0.37
N ASN A 191 -7.78 -24.58 -0.62
CA ASN A 191 -8.12 -25.24 -1.87
C ASN A 191 -7.74 -26.72 -1.78
N HIS A 192 -8.68 -27.61 -2.10
CA HIS A 192 -8.48 -29.05 -2.02
C HIS A 192 -8.03 -29.61 -3.37
N GLY A 193 -7.30 -30.73 -3.34
CA GLY A 193 -6.76 -31.38 -4.54
C GLY A 193 -7.83 -31.91 -5.51
N ASP A 194 -9.08 -32.04 -5.05
CA ASP A 194 -10.24 -32.43 -5.86
C ASP A 194 -10.94 -31.25 -6.55
N GLY A 195 -10.40 -30.02 -6.38
CA GLY A 195 -10.96 -28.79 -6.97
C GLY A 195 -12.06 -28.14 -6.13
N THR A 196 -12.45 -28.73 -4.99
CA THR A 196 -13.31 -28.08 -4.00
C THR A 196 -12.51 -27.10 -3.15
N TYR A 197 -13.18 -26.19 -2.45
CA TYR A 197 -12.53 -25.23 -1.56
C TYR A 197 -13.38 -24.96 -0.32
N GLU A 198 -12.71 -24.59 0.77
CA GLU A 198 -13.31 -24.12 2.01
C GLU A 198 -12.77 -22.73 2.32
N CYS A 199 -13.64 -21.82 2.76
CA CYS A 199 -13.25 -20.48 3.17
C CYS A 199 -13.76 -20.20 4.57
N SER A 200 -12.93 -19.65 5.46
CA SER A 200 -13.36 -19.34 6.85
C SER A 200 -14.47 -18.27 6.96
N ARG A 201 -14.86 -17.65 5.84
CA ARG A 201 -16.06 -16.82 5.71
C ARG A 201 -17.10 -17.52 4.84
N GLU A 202 -17.51 -18.73 5.24
CA GLU A 202 -18.55 -19.49 4.55
C GLU A 202 -19.82 -18.63 4.40
N GLY A 203 -20.40 -18.62 3.19
CA GLY A 203 -21.59 -17.82 2.86
C GLY A 203 -21.31 -16.46 2.21
N ASP A 204 -20.26 -15.76 2.65
CA ASP A 204 -19.90 -14.41 2.15
C ASP A 204 -18.65 -14.42 1.25
N CYS A 205 -18.06 -15.59 1.03
CA CYS A 205 -16.89 -15.73 0.17
C CYS A 205 -17.30 -15.59 -1.31
N PRO A 206 -16.67 -14.68 -2.09
CA PRO A 206 -16.94 -14.50 -3.52
C PRO A 206 -16.46 -15.67 -4.40
N GLY A 207 -15.83 -16.68 -3.80
CA GLY A 207 -15.28 -17.84 -4.48
C GLY A 207 -13.76 -17.89 -4.45
N PRO A 208 -13.15 -18.98 -4.97
CA PRO A 208 -11.74 -19.29 -4.77
C PRO A 208 -10.81 -18.39 -5.60
N THR A 209 -11.36 -17.67 -6.58
CA THR A 209 -10.65 -16.70 -7.43
C THR A 209 -10.51 -15.33 -6.75
N ALA A 210 -11.22 -15.09 -5.65
CA ALA A 210 -11.04 -13.90 -4.84
C ALA A 210 -9.70 -13.94 -4.10
N ARG A 211 -9.14 -12.77 -3.82
CA ARG A 211 -7.92 -12.65 -3.04
C ARG A 211 -8.26 -12.80 -1.56
N HIS A 212 -7.75 -13.86 -0.95
CA HIS A 212 -7.97 -14.19 0.46
C HIS A 212 -6.88 -13.64 1.37
N ARG A 213 -7.18 -13.51 2.67
CA ARG A 213 -6.19 -13.11 3.69
C ARG A 213 -5.06 -14.12 3.75
N LEU A 214 -5.43 -15.39 3.81
CA LEU A 214 -4.53 -16.52 3.68
C LEU A 214 -5.07 -17.43 2.58
N TRP A 215 -4.16 -17.96 1.78
CA TRP A 215 -4.48 -18.96 0.78
C TRP A 215 -3.54 -20.15 0.98
N SER A 216 -4.11 -21.34 1.09
CA SER A 216 -3.37 -22.57 1.20
C SER A 216 -3.96 -23.66 0.32
N ILE A 217 -3.10 -24.60 -0.05
CA ILE A 217 -3.50 -25.84 -0.72
C ILE A 217 -3.45 -26.94 0.34
N CYS A 218 -4.52 -27.73 0.46
CA CYS A 218 -4.48 -28.91 1.31
C CYS A 218 -3.45 -29.90 0.75
N SER A 219 -2.38 -30.16 1.50
CA SER A 219 -1.28 -31.06 1.11
C SER A 219 -1.69 -32.54 1.08
N ASP A 220 -2.79 -32.89 1.75
CA ASP A 220 -3.15 -34.29 2.05
C ASP A 220 -4.27 -34.83 1.12
N CYS A 221 -4.77 -34.02 0.17
CA CYS A 221 -5.84 -34.39 -0.75
C CYS A 221 -5.32 -35.12 -2.01
N CYS A 222 -4.89 -36.38 -1.87
CA CYS A 222 -4.86 -37.34 -2.98
C CYS A 222 -6.19 -38.09 -3.05
N VAL A 223 -6.83 -38.08 -4.23
CA VAL A 223 -8.10 -38.77 -4.54
C VAL A 223 -8.03 -40.29 -4.26
N PRO A 224 -9.12 -40.96 -3.80
CA PRO A 224 -10.43 -40.44 -3.36
C PRO A 224 -10.71 -40.76 -1.88
N ARG A 225 -11.24 -39.79 -1.09
CA ARG A 225 -11.86 -40.08 0.23
C ARG A 225 -12.94 -39.07 0.65
N PRO A 226 -13.82 -39.43 1.62
CA PRO A 226 -15.22 -38.99 1.71
C PRO A 226 -15.45 -37.63 2.39
N ARG A 227 -16.70 -37.14 2.27
CA ARG A 227 -17.29 -35.81 2.58
C ARG A 227 -16.96 -35.13 3.93
N HIS A 228 -16.14 -35.73 4.79
CA HIS A 228 -15.80 -35.21 6.12
C HIS A 228 -14.30 -35.40 6.35
N CYS A 229 -13.49 -34.47 5.86
CA CYS A 229 -12.06 -34.42 6.12
C CYS A 229 -11.83 -33.35 7.19
N GLU A 230 -11.70 -33.75 8.46
CA GLU A 230 -11.23 -32.83 9.48
C GLU A 230 -9.74 -32.58 9.24
N PRO A 231 -9.26 -31.32 9.20
CA PRO A 231 -7.86 -31.02 8.96
C PRO A 231 -7.01 -31.66 10.07
N GLY A 232 -6.10 -32.56 9.68
CA GLY A 232 -5.16 -33.16 10.61
C GLY A 232 -4.27 -32.09 11.26
N PRO A 233 -3.75 -32.32 12.48
CA PRO A 233 -3.00 -31.32 13.25
C PRO A 233 -1.67 -30.85 12.61
N ASN A 234 -1.29 -31.43 11.46
CA ASN A 234 -0.02 -31.20 10.78
C ASN A 234 -0.17 -30.63 9.35
N ALA A 235 -1.38 -30.22 8.92
CA ALA A 235 -1.57 -29.60 7.61
C ALA A 235 -0.73 -28.30 7.54
N THR A 236 0.37 -28.34 6.79
CA THR A 236 1.27 -27.20 6.65
C THR A 236 0.83 -26.36 5.46
N ASN A 237 0.33 -25.16 5.74
CA ASN A 237 -0.05 -24.18 4.72
C ASN A 237 1.18 -23.81 3.88
N ARG A 238 1.32 -24.39 2.68
CA ARG A 238 2.23 -23.86 1.66
C ARG A 238 1.59 -22.63 1.03
N ILE A 239 2.10 -21.47 1.39
CA ILE A 239 1.77 -20.19 0.73
C ILE A 239 2.45 -20.20 -0.64
N GLN A 240 1.71 -20.45 -1.72
CA GLN A 240 2.20 -20.16 -3.06
C GLN A 240 1.73 -18.78 -3.52
N PRO A 241 2.64 -17.89 -3.93
CA PRO A 241 2.28 -16.74 -4.74
C PRO A 241 2.23 -17.21 -6.20
N GLN A 242 1.05 -17.43 -6.77
CA GLN A 242 0.91 -17.54 -8.23
C GLN A 242 -0.14 -16.59 -8.80
N LEU A 243 0.27 -16.04 -9.95
CA LEU A 243 -0.45 -15.15 -10.84
C LEU A 243 -1.69 -15.85 -11.40
N LEU A 244 -2.81 -15.12 -11.40
CA LEU A 244 -4.08 -15.52 -12.00
C LEU A 244 -3.88 -15.86 -13.49
N HIS A 245 -4.00 -17.15 -13.83
CA HIS A 245 -4.32 -17.55 -15.19
C HIS A 245 -5.84 -17.42 -15.40
N PRO A 246 -6.31 -16.84 -16.52
CA PRO A 246 -7.73 -16.92 -16.86
C PRO A 246 -8.08 -18.38 -17.14
N GLN A 247 -9.07 -18.91 -16.42
CA GLN A 247 -9.65 -20.21 -16.74
C GLN A 247 -10.34 -20.10 -18.10
N GLU A 248 -9.90 -20.94 -19.04
CA GLU A 248 -10.62 -21.20 -20.28
C GLU A 248 -11.99 -21.80 -19.92
N SER A 249 -13.05 -21.19 -20.44
CA SER A 249 -14.40 -21.73 -20.35
C SER A 249 -14.47 -23.01 -21.18
N SER A 250 -14.66 -24.15 -20.52
CA SER A 250 -15.15 -25.36 -21.17
C SER A 250 -16.64 -25.20 -21.46
N ASP A 251 -16.93 -24.97 -22.74
CA ASP A 251 -18.12 -25.22 -23.57
C ASP A 251 -19.52 -25.20 -22.95
N ALA A 252 -20.33 -24.27 -23.46
CA ALA A 252 -21.64 -24.54 -24.06
C ALA A 252 -21.88 -23.60 -25.25
#